data_AF-G8ZM63-F1
#
_entry.id   AF-G8ZM63-F1
#
_cell.length_a   1.000
_cell.length_b   1.000
_cell.length_c   1.000
_cell.angle_alpha   90.00
_cell.angle_beta   90.00
_cell.angle_gamma   90.00
#
_symmetry.space_group_name_H-M   'P 1'
#
loop_
_entity.id
_entity.type
_entity.pdbx_description
1 polymer ?
#
loop_
_entity_poly.entity_id
_entity_poly.type
_entity_poly.pdbx_seq_one_letter_code
_entity_poly.pdbx_strand_id
1 'polypeptide(L)'
;MLVEEINKKTYDPSVYYTSLDSQTSSHARSKVSKSLGSSRSSKRVNYSLADLENKLYTQKQDAADDSNQSRDSTILDKFTQQEIIQSKKRYMELDTENQKELVDVPSLLSAITGINRNKIDTGNSNPSSVRQKNKIEIPKTIHLSYRSTKPPVPKRKNTNRVVALKKTLSSRRPLQSYLETLDQVNKSIIYHNVANKKYFKVLPVITICSVCGGYDSISSCVQCGNKICSLRCFNLHNETRCIHR
;
A
#
# COMPACT_ATOMS: atom_id res chain seq x y z
N MET A 1 -26.10 11.09 -40.37
CA MET A 1 -27.55 10.96 -40.14
C MET A 1 -28.06 12.31 -39.66
N LEU A 2 -29.21 12.77 -40.15
CA LEU A 2 -29.85 14.02 -39.71
C LEU A 2 -30.99 13.80 -38.70
N VAL A 3 -31.38 12.53 -38.48
CA VAL A 3 -32.48 12.13 -37.60
C VAL A 3 -32.04 10.85 -36.85
N GLU A 4 -32.29 10.79 -35.54
CA GLU A 4 -32.04 9.64 -34.67
C GLU A 4 -33.33 9.29 -33.91
N GLU A 5 -33.68 8.01 -33.86
CA GLU A 5 -34.86 7.52 -33.15
C GLU A 5 -34.53 7.28 -31.68
N ILE A 6 -35.20 8.01 -30.78
CA ILE A 6 -34.94 7.99 -29.34
C ILE A 6 -36.21 7.71 -28.54
N ASN A 7 -36.08 6.91 -27.47
CA ASN A 7 -37.19 6.56 -26.58
C ASN A 7 -37.24 7.48 -25.35
N LYS A 8 -38.31 8.27 -25.19
CA LYS A 8 -38.48 9.23 -24.09
C LYS A 8 -38.35 8.65 -22.66
N LYS A 9 -38.55 7.34 -22.46
CA LYS A 9 -38.47 6.70 -21.13
C LYS A 9 -37.10 6.11 -20.80
N THR A 10 -36.35 5.70 -21.82
CA THR A 10 -35.10 4.95 -21.66
C THR A 10 -33.89 5.76 -22.08
N TYR A 11 -34.09 6.71 -23.00
CA TYR A 11 -33.04 7.61 -23.47
C TYR A 11 -32.89 8.78 -22.50
N ASP A 12 -31.67 8.95 -22.02
CA ASP A 12 -31.21 10.15 -21.33
C ASP A 12 -30.12 10.78 -22.21
N PRO A 13 -30.25 12.05 -22.63
CA PRO A 13 -29.23 12.72 -23.45
C PRO A 13 -27.86 12.82 -22.76
N SER A 14 -27.81 12.65 -21.43
CA SER A 14 -26.58 12.72 -20.64
C SER A 14 -25.89 11.38 -20.42
N VAL A 15 -26.56 10.25 -20.71
CA VAL A 15 -26.03 8.91 -20.45
C VAL A 15 -26.04 8.07 -21.73
N TYR A 16 -24.85 7.82 -22.27
CA TYR A 16 -24.67 6.94 -23.42
C TYR A 16 -24.12 5.57 -22.98
N TYR A 17 -24.84 4.51 -23.32
CA TYR A 17 -24.44 3.13 -23.03
C TYR A 17 -24.64 2.26 -24.26
N THR A 18 -23.57 1.59 -24.68
CA THR A 18 -23.60 0.62 -25.78
C THR A 18 -22.94 -0.68 -25.34
N SER A 19 -23.68 -1.77 -25.41
CA SER A 19 -23.18 -3.11 -25.15
C SER A 19 -23.58 -4.05 -26.28
N LEU A 20 -22.67 -4.98 -26.62
CA LEU A 20 -23.00 -6.11 -27.49
C LEU A 20 -23.80 -7.20 -26.75
N ASP A 21 -23.89 -7.11 -25.43
CA ASP A 21 -24.59 -8.07 -24.57
C ASP A 21 -26.10 -7.78 -24.63
N SER A 22 -26.86 -8.65 -25.31
CA SER A 22 -28.31 -8.53 -25.43
C SER A 22 -28.99 -8.96 -24.13
N GLN A 23 -28.87 -8.17 -23.06
CA GLN A 23 -29.47 -8.49 -21.76
C GLN A 23 -31.00 -8.35 -21.71
N THR A 24 -31.67 -8.19 -22.85
CA THR A 24 -33.14 -8.13 -22.98
C THR A 24 -33.80 -9.46 -23.35
N SER A 25 -33.08 -10.59 -23.33
CA SER A 25 -33.65 -11.94 -23.59
C SER A 25 -33.59 -12.84 -22.35
N SER A 26 -34.17 -12.42 -21.24
CA SER A 26 -34.29 -13.23 -20.01
C SER A 26 -35.39 -14.30 -20.05
N HIS A 27 -35.93 -14.69 -21.22
CA HIS A 27 -36.96 -15.75 -21.32
C HIS A 27 -36.81 -16.80 -22.44
N ALA A 28 -35.72 -16.83 -23.20
CA ALA A 28 -35.51 -17.91 -24.18
C ALA A 28 -34.78 -19.11 -23.54
N ARG A 29 -35.53 -20.03 -22.91
CA ARG A 29 -35.05 -21.41 -22.67
C ARG A 29 -34.88 -22.12 -24.01
N SER A 30 -33.77 -21.88 -24.72
CA SER A 30 -33.39 -22.75 -25.83
C SER A 30 -32.56 -23.91 -25.28
N LYS A 31 -33.06 -25.13 -25.47
CA LYS A 31 -32.31 -26.38 -25.29
C LYS A 31 -31.17 -26.37 -26.31
N VAL A 32 -29.96 -26.07 -25.86
CA VAL A 32 -28.76 -26.22 -26.69
C VAL A 32 -28.18 -27.61 -26.48
N SER A 33 -28.08 -28.33 -27.60
CA SER A 33 -27.47 -29.63 -27.79
C SER A 33 -26.04 -29.69 -27.24
N LYS A 34 -25.69 -30.83 -26.65
CA LYS A 34 -24.33 -31.16 -26.23
C LYS A 34 -23.42 -31.26 -27.46
N SER A 35 -22.62 -30.23 -27.71
CA SER A 35 -21.41 -30.34 -28.54
C SER A 35 -20.17 -30.12 -27.68
N LEU A 36 -19.21 -31.02 -27.85
CA LEU A 36 -17.96 -31.14 -27.12
C LEU A 36 -17.11 -29.85 -27.19
N GLY A 37 -16.44 -29.53 -26.08
CA GLY A 37 -15.23 -28.68 -26.07
C GLY A 37 -15.41 -27.18 -25.82
N SER A 38 -16.58 -26.71 -25.35
CA SER A 38 -16.75 -25.28 -25.03
C SER A 38 -16.29 -24.97 -23.61
N SER A 39 -15.11 -24.37 -23.47
CA SER A 39 -14.67 -23.76 -22.21
C SER A 39 -15.70 -22.67 -21.84
N ARG A 40 -16.44 -22.90 -20.75
CA ARG A 40 -17.43 -21.94 -20.26
C ARG A 40 -16.74 -20.61 -19.94
N SER A 41 -17.15 -19.53 -20.60
CA SER A 41 -16.77 -18.18 -20.21
C SER A 41 -17.56 -17.83 -18.94
N SER A 42 -16.90 -17.82 -17.79
CA SER A 42 -17.49 -17.38 -16.52
C SER A 42 -16.93 -16.02 -16.13
N LYS A 43 -17.81 -15.15 -15.62
CA LYS A 43 -17.37 -13.94 -14.93
C LYS A 43 -16.58 -14.35 -13.69
N ARG A 44 -15.52 -13.62 -13.36
CA ARG A 44 -14.75 -13.87 -12.15
C ARG A 44 -15.55 -13.47 -10.93
N VAL A 45 -15.55 -14.36 -9.95
CA VAL A 45 -16.16 -14.13 -8.66
C VAL A 45 -15.05 -14.25 -7.62
N ASN A 46 -14.87 -13.19 -6.83
CA ASN A 46 -13.96 -13.25 -5.69
C ASN A 46 -14.65 -14.04 -4.58
N TYR A 47 -14.05 -15.16 -4.18
CA TYR A 47 -14.56 -16.01 -3.10
C TYR A 47 -14.03 -15.62 -1.72
N SER A 48 -13.34 -14.48 -1.60
CA SER A 48 -12.84 -13.97 -0.32
C SER A 48 -14.00 -13.36 0.46
N LEU A 49 -14.34 -13.97 1.61
CA LEU A 49 -15.39 -13.48 2.49
C LEU A 49 -15.16 -12.02 2.91
N ALA A 50 -13.92 -11.68 3.29
CA ALA A 50 -13.55 -10.32 3.68
C ALA A 50 -13.75 -9.30 2.54
N ASP A 51 -13.51 -9.68 1.28
CA ASP A 51 -13.77 -8.80 0.13
C ASP A 51 -15.28 -8.59 -0.10
N LEU A 52 -16.08 -9.64 0.09
CA LEU A 52 -17.54 -9.56 -0.02
C LEU A 52 -18.15 -8.71 1.10
N GLU A 53 -17.72 -8.91 2.34
CA GLU A 53 -18.16 -8.12 3.49
C GLU A 53 -17.77 -6.65 3.34
N ASN A 54 -16.50 -6.36 2.98
CA ASN A 54 -16.04 -4.99 2.78
C ASN A 54 -16.89 -4.25 1.75
N LYS A 55 -17.19 -4.88 0.60
CA LYS A 55 -18.05 -4.30 -0.43
C LYS A 55 -19.44 -3.96 0.09
N LEU A 56 -20.05 -4.85 0.88
CA LEU A 56 -21.38 -4.62 1.44
C LEU A 56 -21.40 -3.49 2.46
N TYR A 57 -20.38 -3.40 3.32
CA TYR A 57 -20.33 -2.39 4.38
C TYR A 57 -19.93 -1.01 3.87
N THR A 58 -19.07 -0.90 2.84
CA THR A 58 -18.71 0.40 2.26
C THR A 58 -19.79 0.94 1.32
N GLN A 59 -20.43 0.09 0.51
CA GLN A 59 -21.47 0.51 -0.43
C GLN A 59 -22.68 1.14 0.27
N LYS A 60 -22.95 0.76 1.52
CA LYS A 60 -24.03 1.32 2.33
C LYS A 60 -23.72 2.73 2.87
N GLN A 61 -22.44 3.10 2.99
CA GLN A 61 -22.03 4.44 3.42
C GLN A 61 -22.11 5.45 2.27
N ASP A 62 -21.70 5.07 1.06
CA ASP A 62 -21.69 5.98 -0.10
C ASP A 62 -23.10 6.44 -0.51
N ALA A 63 -24.13 5.61 -0.31
CA ALA A 63 -25.53 5.97 -0.60
C ALA A 63 -26.13 7.04 0.35
N ALA A 64 -25.46 7.36 1.47
CA ALA A 64 -25.93 8.37 2.43
C ALA A 64 -25.23 9.73 2.27
N ASP A 65 -24.03 9.77 1.68
CA ASP A 65 -23.19 10.98 1.58
C ASP A 65 -23.26 11.68 0.21
N ASP A 66 -24.02 11.14 -0.77
CA ASP A 66 -24.06 11.61 -2.16
C ASP A 66 -24.83 12.93 -2.39
N SER A 67 -25.14 13.67 -1.31
CA SER A 67 -25.90 14.93 -1.39
C SER A 67 -25.05 16.20 -1.31
N ASN A 68 -23.72 16.11 -1.16
CA ASN A 68 -22.90 17.31 -0.89
C ASN A 68 -21.43 17.26 -1.38
N GLN A 69 -21.13 16.74 -2.58
CA GLN A 69 -19.80 16.92 -3.18
C GLN A 69 -19.74 18.12 -4.14
N SER A 70 -19.28 19.24 -3.61
CA SER A 70 -18.81 20.41 -4.34
C SER A 70 -17.63 20.05 -5.27
N ARG A 71 -17.66 20.58 -6.50
CA ARG A 71 -16.73 20.36 -7.62
C ARG A 71 -15.32 20.94 -7.43
N ASP A 72 -14.74 20.89 -6.24
CA ASP A 72 -13.36 21.34 -6.01
C ASP A 72 -12.58 20.25 -5.29
N SER A 73 -12.27 19.17 -6.01
CA SER A 73 -11.50 18.05 -5.48
C SER A 73 -10.04 18.47 -5.34
N THR A 74 -9.63 18.71 -4.10
CA THR A 74 -8.21 18.87 -3.80
C THR A 74 -7.49 17.56 -4.14
N ILE A 75 -6.23 17.62 -4.61
CA ILE A 75 -5.46 16.41 -4.99
C ILE A 75 -5.33 15.41 -3.83
N LEU A 76 -5.52 15.86 -2.58
CA LEU A 76 -5.64 14.98 -1.41
C LEU A 76 -6.80 13.99 -1.52
N ASP A 77 -7.90 14.38 -2.17
CA ASP A 77 -9.07 13.52 -2.41
C ASP A 77 -8.83 12.53 -3.55
N LYS A 78 -7.73 12.65 -4.30
CA LYS A 78 -7.40 11.77 -5.42
C LYS A 78 -6.88 10.41 -4.98
N PHE A 79 -6.25 10.33 -3.80
CA PHE A 79 -5.69 9.09 -3.28
C PHE A 79 -6.43 8.68 -2.02
N THR A 80 -6.86 7.43 -1.99
CA THR A 80 -7.53 6.92 -0.79
C THR A 80 -6.53 6.81 0.36
N GLN A 81 -7.01 6.96 1.60
CA GLN A 81 -6.15 6.79 2.77
C GLN A 81 -5.45 5.41 2.79
N GLN A 82 -6.13 4.39 2.26
CA GLN A 82 -5.59 3.04 2.12
C GLN A 82 -4.42 2.98 1.13
N GLU A 83 -4.53 3.62 -0.04
CA GLU A 83 -3.43 3.74 -1.00
C GLU A 83 -2.24 4.49 -0.41
N ILE A 84 -2.49 5.54 0.38
CA ILE A 84 -1.42 6.27 1.08
C ILE A 84 -0.70 5.36 2.07
N ILE A 85 -1.43 4.58 2.88
CA ILE A 85 -0.82 3.63 3.82
C ILE A 85 -0.02 2.56 3.07
N GLN A 86 -0.57 2.01 1.98
CA GLN A 86 0.12 1.03 1.15
C GLN A 86 1.40 1.60 0.53
N SER A 87 1.35 2.84 0.04
CA SER A 87 2.53 3.52 -0.52
C SER A 87 3.63 3.73 0.52
N LYS A 88 3.27 4.15 1.75
CA LYS A 88 4.23 4.34 2.85
C LYS A 88 4.86 3.02 3.30
N LYS A 89 4.06 1.95 3.39
CA LYS A 89 4.56 0.60 3.70
C LYS A 89 5.57 0.15 2.65
N ARG A 90 5.19 0.20 1.37
CA ARG A 90 6.08 -0.19 0.26
C ARG A 90 7.34 0.66 0.20
N TYR A 91 7.23 1.97 0.47
CA TYR A 91 8.38 2.87 0.52
C TYR A 91 9.38 2.42 1.59
N MET A 92 8.92 2.14 2.81
CA MET A 92 9.80 1.65 3.87
C MET A 92 10.39 0.27 3.58
N GLU A 93 9.64 -0.64 2.94
CA GLU A 93 10.16 -1.95 2.52
C GLU A 93 11.27 -1.83 1.46
N LEU A 94 11.19 -0.83 0.59
CA LEU A 94 12.25 -0.55 -0.39
C LEU A 94 13.46 0.18 0.23
N ASP A 95 13.24 0.93 1.29
CA ASP A 95 14.29 1.65 2.05
C ASP A 95 15.09 0.70 2.97
N THR A 96 14.52 -0.45 3.35
CA THR A 96 15.25 -1.46 4.13
C THR A 96 16.25 -2.25 3.30
N GLU A 97 17.50 -2.27 3.76
CA GLU A 97 18.61 -2.98 3.08
C GLU A 97 18.58 -4.50 3.31
N ASN A 98 18.16 -4.92 4.50
CA ASN A 98 18.25 -6.31 4.94
C ASN A 98 16.87 -7.00 4.94
N GLN A 99 16.75 -8.15 4.27
CA GLN A 99 15.49 -8.89 4.19
C GLN A 99 14.93 -9.30 5.56
N LYS A 100 15.80 -9.50 6.56
CA LYS A 100 15.38 -9.89 7.92
C LYS A 100 14.66 -8.78 8.67
N GLU A 101 14.86 -7.52 8.26
CA GLU A 101 14.31 -6.32 8.90
C GLU A 101 12.95 -5.92 8.32
N LEU A 102 12.56 -6.48 7.18
CA LEU A 102 11.24 -6.26 6.56
C LEU A 102 10.07 -6.57 7.50
N VAL A 103 10.25 -7.52 8.43
CA VAL A 103 9.24 -7.91 9.42
C VAL A 103 8.96 -6.80 10.45
N ASP A 104 9.93 -5.91 10.69
CA ASP A 104 9.83 -4.84 11.68
C ASP A 104 9.24 -3.54 11.10
N VAL A 105 9.20 -3.42 9.77
CA VAL A 105 8.67 -2.25 9.04
C VAL A 105 7.25 -1.88 9.47
N PRO A 106 6.26 -2.80 9.55
CA PRO A 106 4.91 -2.44 9.98
C PRO A 106 4.84 -1.89 11.41
N SER A 107 5.73 -2.35 12.30
CA SER A 107 5.79 -1.90 13.68
C SER A 107 6.32 -0.46 13.77
N LEU A 108 7.38 -0.16 13.03
CA LEU A 108 7.94 1.19 12.98
C LEU A 108 6.97 2.17 12.29
N LEU A 109 6.34 1.75 11.19
CA LEU A 109 5.35 2.56 10.49
C LEU A 109 4.14 2.88 11.38
N SER A 110 3.69 1.91 12.18
CA SER A 110 2.62 2.12 13.18
C SER A 110 2.99 3.21 14.19
N ALA A 111 4.24 3.23 14.66
CA ALA A 111 4.72 4.20 15.63
C ALA A 111 4.79 5.63 15.09
N ILE A 112 5.20 5.75 13.84
CA ILE A 112 5.36 7.05 13.15
C ILE A 112 4.00 7.60 12.73
N THR A 113 3.11 6.74 12.23
CA THR A 113 1.80 7.17 11.71
C THR A 113 0.72 7.25 12.78
N GLY A 114 0.91 6.57 13.93
CA GLY A 114 -0.13 6.42 14.95
C GLY A 114 -1.25 5.45 14.56
N ILE A 115 -1.17 4.83 13.38
CA ILE A 115 -2.14 3.82 12.93
C ILE A 115 -1.79 2.49 13.59
N ASN A 116 -2.78 1.78 14.11
CA ASN A 116 -2.57 0.47 14.71
C ASN A 116 -1.90 -0.50 13.73
N ARG A 117 -0.85 -1.19 14.19
CA ARG A 117 -0.11 -2.20 13.40
C ARG A 117 -1.05 -3.18 12.69
N ASN A 118 -2.09 -3.67 13.37
CA ASN A 118 -3.04 -4.64 12.81
C ASN A 118 -3.84 -4.09 11.61
N LYS A 119 -4.00 -2.78 11.50
CA LYS A 119 -4.66 -2.14 10.34
C LYS A 119 -3.70 -1.94 9.17
N ILE A 120 -2.39 -1.91 9.42
CA ILE A 120 -1.33 -1.76 8.41
C ILE A 120 -0.93 -3.13 7.86
N ASP A 121 -0.95 -4.16 8.71
CA ASP A 121 -0.57 -5.52 8.36
C ASP A 121 -1.79 -6.30 7.85
N THR A 122 -2.04 -6.20 6.55
CA THR A 122 -3.08 -6.96 5.84
C THR A 122 -2.62 -8.37 5.43
N GLY A 123 -1.36 -8.73 5.73
CA GLY A 123 -0.78 -10.04 5.47
C GLY A 123 -0.61 -10.85 6.74
N ASN A 124 -0.75 -12.17 6.62
CA ASN A 124 -0.68 -13.16 7.70
C ASN A 124 0.77 -13.30 8.25
N SER A 125 1.37 -12.22 8.79
CA SER A 125 2.65 -12.26 9.48
C SER A 125 2.43 -12.72 10.91
N ASN A 126 2.80 -13.96 11.21
CA ASN A 126 2.78 -14.51 12.56
C ASN A 126 3.43 -13.52 13.57
N PRO A 127 2.67 -13.00 14.55
CA PRO A 127 3.17 -12.00 15.51
C PRO A 127 4.23 -12.55 16.49
N SER A 128 4.49 -13.85 16.46
CA SER A 128 5.35 -14.57 17.40
C SER A 128 6.85 -14.48 17.09
N SER A 129 7.27 -14.02 15.90
CA SER A 129 8.70 -13.98 15.53
C SER A 129 9.43 -12.67 15.88
N VAL A 130 8.69 -11.61 16.24
CA VAL A 130 9.22 -10.24 16.38
C VAL A 130 10.04 -10.03 17.67
N ARG A 131 9.84 -10.85 18.70
CA ARG A 131 10.42 -10.58 20.03
C ARG A 131 11.88 -10.98 20.21
N GLN A 132 12.53 -11.68 19.27
CA GLN A 132 13.82 -12.33 19.54
C GLN A 132 15.06 -11.73 18.86
N LYS A 133 14.97 -10.65 18.07
CA LYS A 133 16.13 -10.18 17.27
C LYS A 133 16.83 -8.90 17.72
N ASN A 134 16.39 -8.24 18.80
CA ASN A 134 16.99 -6.96 19.23
C ASN A 134 18.23 -7.10 20.13
N LYS A 135 18.89 -8.26 20.11
CA LYS A 135 20.21 -8.40 20.76
C LYS A 135 21.27 -8.01 19.73
N ILE A 136 21.52 -6.72 19.60
CA ILE A 136 22.73 -6.22 18.94
C ILE A 136 23.91 -6.68 19.79
N GLU A 137 24.40 -7.88 19.52
CA GLU A 137 25.65 -8.37 20.10
C GLU A 137 26.78 -7.84 19.25
N ILE A 138 27.42 -6.78 19.72
CA ILE A 138 28.70 -6.33 19.16
C ILE A 138 29.66 -7.52 19.30
N PRO A 139 30.13 -8.10 18.18
CA PRO A 139 31.02 -9.25 18.24
C PRO A 139 32.27 -8.91 19.05
N LYS A 140 32.67 -9.79 19.98
CA LYS A 140 33.90 -9.61 20.76
C LYS A 140 35.16 -9.50 19.87
N THR A 141 35.04 -9.96 18.62
CA THR A 141 36.06 -9.83 17.56
C THR A 141 36.32 -8.38 17.14
N ILE A 142 35.38 -7.45 17.33
CA ILE A 142 35.61 -6.02 17.09
C ILE A 142 36.62 -5.43 18.08
N HIS A 143 36.67 -5.94 19.32
CA HIS A 143 37.69 -5.51 20.27
C HIS A 143 39.10 -6.02 19.89
N LEU A 144 39.18 -7.10 19.10
CA LEU A 144 40.43 -7.64 18.59
C LEU A 144 40.96 -6.85 17.40
N SER A 145 40.08 -6.33 16.53
CA SER A 145 40.51 -5.46 15.41
C SER A 145 41.03 -4.10 15.88
N TYR A 146 40.53 -3.58 17.01
CA TYR A 146 40.97 -2.29 17.57
C TYR A 146 42.23 -2.41 18.46
N ARG A 147 42.62 -3.62 18.88
CA ARG A 147 43.70 -3.85 19.86
C ARG A 147 45.12 -3.59 19.34
N SER A 148 45.27 -3.28 18.06
CA SER A 148 46.52 -2.85 17.42
C SER A 148 47.03 -1.50 17.94
N THR A 149 46.19 -0.72 18.64
CA THR A 149 46.59 0.50 19.34
C THR A 149 46.38 0.34 20.85
N LYS A 150 47.34 0.82 21.66
CA LYS A 150 47.27 0.70 23.13
C LYS A 150 46.00 1.39 23.64
N PRO A 151 45.05 0.69 24.27
CA PRO A 151 43.86 1.34 24.81
C PRO A 151 44.25 2.32 25.93
N PRO A 152 43.58 3.48 26.03
CA PRO A 152 43.88 4.46 27.07
C PRO A 152 43.59 3.89 28.47
N VAL A 153 44.38 4.31 29.47
CA VAL A 153 44.24 3.84 30.85
C VAL A 153 42.87 4.26 31.41
N PRO A 154 42.01 3.31 31.82
CA PRO A 154 40.67 3.64 32.30
C PRO A 154 40.72 4.23 33.72
N LYS A 155 40.50 5.54 33.87
CA LYS A 155 40.24 6.18 35.17
C LYS A 155 38.75 6.06 35.49
N ARG A 156 38.38 5.18 36.42
CA ARG A 156 36.97 5.00 36.85
C ARG A 156 36.77 5.55 38.26
N LYS A 157 35.82 6.49 38.40
CA LYS A 157 35.29 6.93 39.70
C LYS A 157 33.88 6.37 39.86
N ASN A 158 33.52 5.90 41.05
CA ASN A 158 32.17 5.38 41.28
C ASN A 158 31.23 6.55 41.63
N THR A 159 30.40 6.97 40.68
CA THR A 159 29.44 8.07 40.84
C THR A 159 28.12 7.71 40.17
N ASN A 160 27.01 8.33 40.60
CA ASN A 160 25.70 8.12 39.97
C ASN A 160 25.71 8.45 38.46
N ARG A 161 26.55 9.40 38.04
CA ARG A 161 26.79 9.72 36.62
C ARG A 161 27.42 8.55 35.87
N VAL A 162 28.35 7.82 36.49
CA VAL A 162 28.95 6.62 35.89
C VAL A 162 27.95 5.46 35.80
N VAL A 163 26.98 5.36 36.72
CA VAL A 163 25.86 4.41 36.60
C VAL A 163 24.96 4.79 35.41
N ALA A 164 24.60 6.07 35.27
CA ALA A 164 23.85 6.55 34.11
C ALA A 164 24.60 6.30 32.78
N LEU A 165 25.90 6.57 32.74
CA LEU A 165 26.75 6.29 31.57
C LEU A 165 26.78 4.80 31.22
N LYS A 166 26.85 3.91 32.21
CA LYS A 166 26.76 2.46 31.96
C LYS A 166 25.40 2.08 31.37
N LYS A 167 24.31 2.66 31.87
CA LYS A 167 22.94 2.43 31.36
C LYS A 167 22.77 2.93 29.93
N THR A 168 23.32 4.10 29.60
CA THR A 168 23.24 4.66 28.24
C THR A 168 24.09 3.86 27.25
N LEU A 169 25.36 3.55 27.60
CA LEU A 169 26.27 2.80 26.74
C LEU A 169 25.85 1.34 26.52
N SER A 170 25.16 0.73 27.50
CA SER A 170 24.66 -0.64 27.40
C SER A 170 23.23 -0.72 26.83
N SER A 171 22.65 0.38 26.35
CA SER A 171 21.30 0.34 25.78
C SER A 171 21.27 -0.53 24.52
N ARG A 172 20.29 -1.43 24.45
CA ARG A 172 19.99 -2.29 23.29
C ARG A 172 18.55 -2.11 22.82
N ARG A 173 17.98 -0.93 23.07
CA ARG A 173 16.57 -0.64 22.76
C ARG A 173 16.43 -0.23 21.29
N PRO A 174 15.40 -0.73 20.57
CA PRO A 174 15.13 -0.28 19.21
C PRO A 174 14.59 1.16 19.21
N LEU A 175 14.67 1.84 18.07
CA LEU A 175 14.14 3.20 17.89
C LEU A 175 12.68 3.32 18.33
N GLN A 176 11.87 2.30 18.02
CA GLN A 176 10.48 2.17 18.46
C GLN A 176 10.27 2.48 19.93
N SER A 177 11.11 1.92 20.81
CA SER A 177 10.99 2.10 22.26
C SER A 177 11.26 3.54 22.69
N TYR A 178 12.10 4.26 21.95
CA TYR A 178 12.37 5.68 22.23
C TYR A 178 11.21 6.58 21.77
N LEU A 179 10.59 6.25 20.63
CA LEU A 179 9.43 6.98 20.10
C LEU A 179 8.21 6.88 21.01
N GLU A 180 8.04 5.75 21.70
CA GLU A 180 6.97 5.56 22.69
C GLU A 180 7.22 6.35 23.99
N THR A 181 8.48 6.61 24.34
CA THR A 181 8.83 7.40 25.54
C THR A 181 8.87 8.90 25.30
N LEU A 182 8.82 9.35 24.05
CA LEU A 182 8.89 10.76 23.70
C LEU A 182 7.56 11.45 24.00
N ASP A 183 7.61 12.71 24.44
CA ASP A 183 6.40 13.52 24.61
C ASP A 183 5.69 13.74 23.26
N GLN A 184 4.35 13.80 23.31
CA GLN A 184 3.50 13.89 22.13
C GLN A 184 3.74 15.20 21.35
N VAL A 185 4.00 16.31 22.06
CA VAL A 185 4.30 17.60 21.40
C VAL A 185 5.59 17.49 20.62
N ASN A 186 6.67 17.02 21.25
CA ASN A 186 7.96 16.82 20.58
C ASN A 186 7.85 15.84 19.40
N LYS A 187 7.10 14.76 19.55
CA LYS A 187 6.83 13.80 18.48
C LYS A 187 6.15 14.47 17.29
N SER A 188 5.14 15.30 17.54
CA SER A 188 4.40 16.00 16.49
C SER A 188 5.26 17.02 15.73
N ILE A 189 6.13 17.74 16.44
CA ILE A 189 7.04 18.72 15.84
C ILE A 189 8.04 18.00 14.93
N ILE A 190 8.66 16.92 15.42
CA ILE A 190 9.71 16.19 14.67
C ILE A 190 9.13 15.47 13.45
N TYR A 191 8.01 14.76 13.58
CA TYR A 191 7.51 13.87 12.52
C TYR A 191 6.37 14.44 11.67
N HIS A 192 5.52 15.31 12.22
CA HIS A 192 4.32 15.79 11.52
C HIS A 192 4.44 17.24 11.03
N ASN A 193 5.33 18.05 11.59
CA ASN A 193 5.49 19.45 11.18
C ASN A 193 6.52 19.66 10.08
N VAL A 194 7.47 18.74 9.91
CA VAL A 194 8.54 18.85 8.91
C VAL A 194 8.02 18.64 7.49
N ALA A 195 6.96 17.84 7.31
CA ALA A 195 6.39 17.56 6.00
C ALA A 195 5.65 18.79 5.42
N ASN A 196 5.73 18.97 4.10
CA ASN A 196 5.03 20.03 3.40
C ASN A 196 3.50 19.87 3.52
N LYS A 197 2.83 20.90 4.06
CA LYS A 197 1.37 20.93 4.24
C LYS A 197 0.63 21.67 3.12
N LYS A 198 1.32 22.55 2.39
CA LYS A 198 0.72 23.45 1.37
C LYS A 198 0.85 22.90 -0.05
N TYR A 199 2.02 22.38 -0.39
CA TYR A 199 2.33 21.95 -1.75
C TYR A 199 2.41 20.42 -1.79
N PHE A 200 1.35 19.79 -2.29
CA PHE A 200 1.33 18.35 -2.53
C PHE A 200 1.99 17.98 -3.85
N LYS A 201 1.81 18.82 -4.87
CA LYS A 201 2.33 18.58 -6.20
C LYS A 201 2.44 19.88 -6.98
N VAL A 202 3.66 20.20 -7.39
CA VAL A 202 3.96 21.38 -8.22
C VAL A 202 4.27 20.96 -9.66
N LEU A 203 4.95 19.82 -9.82
CA LEU A 203 5.35 19.30 -11.12
C LEU A 203 4.25 18.47 -11.80
N PRO A 204 4.20 18.42 -13.15
CA PRO A 204 3.29 17.54 -13.88
C PRO A 204 3.56 16.07 -13.52
N VAL A 205 2.49 15.26 -13.49
CA VAL A 205 2.65 13.81 -13.23
C VAL A 205 2.85 13.12 -14.56
N ILE A 206 3.87 12.28 -14.61
CA ILE A 206 4.18 11.46 -15.77
C ILE A 206 3.66 10.05 -15.47
N THR A 207 2.74 9.57 -16.30
CA THR A 207 2.30 8.18 -16.27
C THR A 207 3.13 7.37 -17.24
N ILE A 208 3.68 6.25 -16.78
CA ILE A 208 4.55 5.39 -17.58
C ILE A 208 4.11 3.93 -17.48
N CYS A 209 4.56 3.10 -18.43
CA CYS A 209 4.35 1.66 -18.37
C CYS A 209 5.02 1.05 -17.13
N SER A 210 4.29 0.21 -16.39
CA SER A 210 4.79 -0.46 -15.18
C SER A 210 5.83 -1.55 -15.44
N VAL A 211 6.05 -1.91 -16.72
CA VAL A 211 6.98 -2.98 -17.11
C VAL A 211 8.29 -2.42 -17.65
N CYS A 212 8.24 -1.50 -18.62
CA CYS A 212 9.44 -0.95 -19.28
C CYS A 212 9.66 0.56 -19.09
N GLY A 213 8.71 1.27 -18.46
CA GLY A 213 8.81 2.73 -18.28
C GLY A 213 8.54 3.58 -19.53
N GLY A 214 8.10 2.98 -20.64
CA GLY A 214 7.72 3.72 -21.85
C GLY A 214 6.49 4.60 -21.63
N TYR A 215 6.46 5.75 -22.31
CA TYR A 215 5.35 6.72 -22.29
C TYR A 215 4.47 6.68 -23.56
N ASP A 216 4.92 5.99 -24.60
CA ASP A 216 4.17 5.82 -25.85
C ASP A 216 3.06 4.78 -25.69
N SER A 217 1.91 5.03 -26.31
CA SER A 217 0.78 4.08 -26.42
C SER A 217 0.31 3.48 -25.08
N ILE A 218 0.14 4.32 -24.05
CA ILE A 218 -0.29 3.86 -22.73
C ILE A 218 -1.74 3.38 -22.74
N SER A 219 -1.93 2.10 -22.43
CA SER A 219 -3.23 1.46 -22.20
C SER A 219 -3.34 0.98 -20.75
N SER A 220 -4.56 0.83 -20.23
CA SER A 220 -4.79 0.34 -18.86
C SER A 220 -5.25 -1.11 -18.89
N CYS A 221 -4.66 -1.95 -18.04
CA CYS A 221 -5.09 -3.35 -17.89
C CYS A 221 -6.53 -3.41 -17.38
N VAL A 222 -7.38 -4.25 -18.00
CA VAL A 222 -8.80 -4.39 -17.64
C VAL A 222 -8.99 -4.93 -16.22
N GLN A 223 -8.04 -5.74 -15.72
CA GLN A 223 -8.21 -6.47 -14.47
C GLN A 223 -7.66 -5.73 -13.26
N CYS A 224 -6.53 -5.05 -13.41
CA CYS A 224 -5.85 -4.37 -12.29
C CYS A 224 -5.59 -2.87 -12.53
N GLY A 225 -5.99 -2.31 -13.68
CA GLY A 225 -5.81 -0.89 -13.99
C GLY A 225 -4.38 -0.43 -14.29
N ASN A 226 -3.39 -1.33 -14.20
CA ASN A 226 -1.98 -1.00 -14.44
C ASN A 226 -1.71 -0.54 -15.89
N LYS A 227 -0.79 0.41 -16.05
CA LYS A 227 -0.45 1.03 -17.35
C LYS A 227 0.55 0.18 -18.14
N ILE A 228 0.23 -0.13 -19.40
CA ILE A 228 0.96 -1.03 -20.29
C ILE A 228 1.07 -0.41 -21.69
N CYS A 229 2.27 -0.40 -22.28
CA CYS A 229 2.51 0.24 -23.58
C CYS A 229 2.49 -0.72 -24.79
N SER A 230 2.77 -2.02 -24.59
CA SER A 230 2.95 -2.98 -25.69
C SER A 230 2.37 -4.35 -25.37
N LEU A 231 2.11 -5.16 -26.42
CA LEU A 231 1.64 -6.54 -26.29
C LEU A 231 2.65 -7.44 -25.55
N ARG A 232 3.97 -7.20 -25.74
CA ARG A 232 5.01 -7.92 -24.99
C ARG A 232 4.93 -7.62 -23.50
N CYS A 233 4.76 -6.33 -23.15
CA CYS A 233 4.55 -5.92 -21.77
C CYS A 233 3.24 -6.48 -21.19
N PHE A 234 2.19 -6.60 -22.01
CA PHE A 234 0.93 -7.21 -21.61
C PHE A 234 1.07 -8.68 -21.24
N ASN A 235 1.79 -9.47 -22.06
CA ASN A 235 2.03 -10.88 -21.77
C ASN A 235 2.84 -11.07 -20.47
N LEU A 236 3.96 -10.34 -20.32
CA LEU A 236 4.77 -10.38 -19.09
C LEU A 236 3.99 -9.92 -17.85
N HIS A 237 3.13 -8.94 -18.01
CA HIS A 237 2.24 -8.46 -16.95
C HIS A 237 1.27 -9.56 -16.50
N ASN A 238 0.63 -10.25 -17.44
CA ASN A 238 -0.33 -11.32 -17.15
C ASN A 238 0.29 -12.55 -16.48
N GLU A 239 1.60 -12.76 -16.64
CA GLU A 239 2.33 -13.86 -16.02
C GLU A 239 2.80 -13.54 -14.60
N THR A 240 3.32 -12.34 -14.36
CA THR A 240 4.10 -12.04 -13.13
C THR A 240 3.49 -10.97 -12.23
N ARG A 241 2.64 -10.08 -12.76
CA ARG A 241 2.23 -8.84 -12.07
C ARG A 241 0.71 -8.67 -11.95
N CYS A 242 -0.09 -9.39 -12.73
CA CYS A 242 -1.54 -9.30 -12.68
C CYS A 242 -2.10 -10.17 -11.54
N ILE A 243 -2.33 -9.56 -10.37
CA ILE A 243 -2.82 -10.25 -9.17
C ILE A 243 -4.31 -10.60 -9.29
N HIS A 244 -5.09 -9.79 -10.02
CA HIS A 244 -6.54 -9.98 -10.19
C HIS A 244 -6.90 -10.83 -11.42
N ARG A 245 -6.08 -11.84 -11.77
CA ARG A 245 -6.35 -12.78 -12.87
C ARG A 245 -7.37 -13.87 -12.48
#